data_AF-A0A382GG27-F1
#
_entry.id   AF-A0A382GG27-F1
#
_cell.length_a   1.000
_cell.length_b   1.000
_cell.length_c   1.000
_cell.angle_alpha   90.00
_cell.angle_beta   90.00
_cell.angle_gamma   90.00
#
_symmetry.space_group_name_H-M   'P 1'
#
loop_
_entity.id
_entity.type
_entity.pdbx_description
1 polymer ?
#
loop_
_entity_poly.entity_id
_entity_poly.type
_entity_poly.pdbx_seq_one_letter_code
_entity_poly.pdbx_strand_id
1 'polypeptide(L)'
;MSTYRLKKSISILLITIISSNICAPLLAENLPAGTAIQLRLNQTLSGATAQTGSFVALSVVSDVVVNGVTLVKAGAQAEGQVSSAKKAGMIGQPGSVGITVTTVTAVNGTKIPVQAISSAEGDDKMVISVILGLLCIIGFLQKGGEGELNSTQIINARTLSNVEIN
;
A
#
# COMPACT_ATOMS: atom_id res chain seq x y z
N MET A 1 -24.05 -28.68 53.64
CA MET A 1 -23.05 -27.67 53.22
C MET A 1 -21.81 -28.34 52.62
N SER A 2 -21.96 -29.24 51.63
CA SER A 2 -20.84 -30.05 51.07
C SER A 2 -20.80 -30.11 49.54
N THR A 3 -21.86 -29.66 48.86
CA THR A 3 -21.96 -29.69 47.38
C THR A 3 -21.35 -28.47 46.68
N TYR A 4 -21.09 -27.38 47.42
CA TYR A 4 -20.58 -26.11 46.87
C TYR A 4 -19.07 -26.17 46.56
N ARG A 5 -18.31 -26.96 47.33
CA ARG A 5 -16.86 -27.14 47.14
C ARG A 5 -16.55 -27.91 45.85
N LEU A 6 -17.38 -28.89 45.50
CA LEU A 6 -17.21 -29.74 44.32
C LEU A 6 -17.57 -28.98 43.02
N LYS A 7 -18.68 -28.22 43.01
CA LYS A 7 -19.05 -27.35 41.88
C LYS A 7 -18.02 -26.23 41.64
N LYS A 8 -17.40 -25.70 42.71
CA LYS A 8 -16.34 -24.69 42.60
C LYS A 8 -15.07 -25.25 41.97
N SER A 9 -14.64 -26.47 42.33
CA SER A 9 -13.49 -27.13 41.68
C SER A 9 -13.77 -27.52 40.22
N ILE A 10 -14.99 -27.94 39.89
CA ILE A 10 -15.39 -28.28 38.50
C ILE A 10 -15.47 -27.02 37.63
N SER A 11 -15.95 -25.89 38.18
CA SER A 11 -15.99 -24.60 37.47
C SER A 11 -14.61 -24.00 37.24
N ILE A 12 -13.65 -24.24 38.15
CA ILE A 12 -12.27 -23.77 37.99
C ILE A 12 -11.54 -24.60 36.92
N LEU A 13 -11.86 -25.90 36.79
CA LEU A 13 -11.23 -26.76 35.78
C LEU A 13 -11.69 -26.44 34.33
N LEU A 14 -12.93 -25.97 34.15
CA LEU A 14 -13.49 -25.59 32.85
C LEU A 14 -12.94 -24.26 32.30
N ILE A 15 -12.51 -23.34 33.16
CA ILE A 15 -12.00 -22.02 32.75
C ILE A 15 -10.55 -22.10 32.25
N THR A 16 -9.77 -23.10 32.67
CA THR A 16 -8.35 -23.24 32.27
C THR A 16 -8.15 -23.81 30.86
N ILE A 17 -9.18 -24.43 30.25
CA ILE A 17 -9.06 -25.10 28.93
C ILE A 17 -9.13 -24.10 27.76
N ILE A 18 -9.58 -22.86 27.99
CA ILE A 18 -9.77 -21.86 26.93
C ILE A 18 -8.46 -21.14 26.55
N SER A 19 -7.38 -21.30 27.32
CA SER A 19 -6.11 -20.58 27.12
C SER A 19 -5.17 -21.19 26.07
N SER A 20 -5.52 -22.33 25.47
CA SER A 20 -4.56 -23.16 24.73
C SER A 20 -4.45 -22.90 23.23
N ASN A 21 -4.99 -21.82 22.69
CA ASN A 21 -4.89 -21.53 21.25
C ASN A 21 -4.20 -20.20 20.97
N ILE A 22 -2.93 -20.11 21.34
CA ILE A 22 -1.97 -19.32 20.57
C ILE A 22 -0.70 -20.16 20.41
N CYS A 23 -0.79 -21.20 19.57
CA CYS A 23 0.39 -21.75 18.93
C CYS A 23 0.50 -21.03 17.58
N ALA A 24 1.15 -19.87 17.56
CA ALA A 24 1.63 -19.35 16.29
C ALA A 24 2.70 -20.34 15.80
N PRO A 25 2.58 -20.93 14.60
CA PRO A 25 3.66 -21.72 14.06
C PRO A 25 4.86 -20.79 13.87
N LEU A 26 5.91 -21.03 14.67
CA LEU A 26 7.28 -20.59 14.42
C LEU A 26 7.81 -21.46 13.28
N LEU A 27 7.25 -21.29 12.08
CA LEU A 27 7.73 -21.95 10.90
C LEU A 27 8.35 -20.86 10.04
N ALA A 28 9.67 -20.98 9.88
CA ALA A 28 10.41 -20.28 8.85
C ALA A 28 9.73 -20.57 7.51
N GLU A 29 8.82 -19.70 7.11
CA GLU A 29 8.02 -19.90 5.93
C GLU A 29 8.53 -18.98 4.82
N ASN A 30 8.73 -19.57 3.65
CA ASN A 30 9.32 -18.89 2.53
C ASN A 30 8.22 -18.16 1.77
N LEU A 31 8.35 -16.83 1.65
CA LEU A 31 7.53 -16.03 0.76
C LEU A 31 8.12 -16.14 -0.66
N PRO A 32 7.47 -16.87 -1.59
CA PRO A 32 8.03 -17.05 -2.92
C PRO A 32 8.09 -15.73 -3.68
N ALA A 33 9.07 -15.62 -4.58
CA ALA A 33 9.15 -14.53 -5.54
C ALA A 33 7.90 -14.52 -6.43
N GLY A 34 7.45 -13.32 -6.81
CA GLY A 34 6.24 -13.12 -7.62
C GLY A 34 4.93 -13.10 -6.84
N THR A 35 4.96 -13.22 -5.51
CA THR A 35 3.76 -13.11 -4.67
C THR A 35 3.17 -11.71 -4.81
N ALA A 36 1.89 -11.63 -5.17
CA ALA A 36 1.18 -10.38 -5.32
C ALA A 36 0.77 -9.83 -3.94
N ILE A 37 1.17 -8.60 -3.65
CA ILE A 37 0.87 -7.88 -2.42
C ILE A 37 0.09 -6.62 -2.79
N GLN A 38 -1.12 -6.48 -2.25
CA GLN A 38 -1.92 -5.28 -2.44
C GLN A 38 -1.49 -4.21 -1.44
N LEU A 39 -1.05 -3.08 -1.97
CA LEU A 39 -0.60 -1.92 -1.21
C LEU A 39 -1.53 -0.75 -1.43
N ARG A 40 -1.59 0.15 -0.46
CA ARG A 40 -2.34 1.40 -0.53
C ARG A 40 -1.44 2.53 -0.07
N LEU A 41 -1.55 3.69 -0.73
CA LEU A 41 -0.87 4.89 -0.26
C LEU A 41 -1.49 5.40 1.02
N ASN A 42 -0.67 5.80 2.00
CA ASN A 42 -1.22 6.41 3.22
C ASN A 42 -1.41 7.93 3.08
N GLN A 43 -0.87 8.51 2.01
CA GLN A 43 -0.90 9.94 1.74
C GLN A 43 -1.25 10.19 0.28
N THR A 44 -1.97 11.26 -0.01
CA THR A 44 -2.23 11.69 -1.37
C THR A 44 -1.01 12.42 -1.90
N LEU A 45 -0.54 12.05 -3.10
CA LEU A 45 0.59 12.69 -3.76
C LEU A 45 0.15 13.24 -5.10
N SER A 46 0.53 14.48 -5.41
CA SER A 46 0.34 15.07 -6.73
C SER A 46 1.68 15.57 -7.26
N GLY A 47 1.78 15.78 -8.57
CA GLY A 47 2.99 16.32 -9.18
C GLY A 47 3.41 17.71 -8.65
N ALA A 48 2.53 18.41 -7.93
CA ALA A 48 2.80 19.70 -7.29
C ALA A 48 3.37 19.57 -5.87
N THR A 49 3.01 18.52 -5.14
CA THR A 49 3.43 18.27 -3.73
C THR A 49 4.50 17.20 -3.60
N ALA A 50 4.55 16.26 -4.55
CA ALA A 50 5.54 15.20 -4.57
C ALA A 50 6.93 15.76 -4.94
N GLN A 51 7.93 15.29 -4.22
CA GLN A 51 9.33 15.61 -4.48
C GLN A 51 10.05 14.32 -4.87
N THR A 52 10.66 14.28 -6.06
CA THR A 52 11.42 13.13 -6.54
C THR A 52 12.49 12.71 -5.52
N GLY A 53 12.59 11.41 -5.25
CA GLY A 53 13.48 10.84 -4.24
C GLY A 53 12.95 10.88 -2.80
N SER A 54 11.79 11.51 -2.56
CA SER A 54 11.19 11.51 -1.22
C SER A 54 10.59 10.16 -0.86
N PHE A 55 10.67 9.80 0.42
CA PHE A 55 10.07 8.59 0.95
C PHE A 55 8.55 8.70 1.02
N VAL A 56 7.88 7.59 0.67
CA VAL A 56 6.43 7.45 0.70
C VAL A 56 6.09 6.24 1.56
N ALA A 57 5.21 6.44 2.54
CA ALA A 57 4.68 5.36 3.35
C ALA A 57 3.44 4.74 2.67
N LEU A 58 3.45 3.43 2.56
CA LEU A 58 2.33 2.63 2.07
C LEU A 58 1.93 1.62 3.15
N SER A 59 0.70 1.13 3.06
CA SER A 59 0.20 0.06 3.92
C SER A 59 -0.38 -1.09 3.09
N VAL A 60 -0.16 -2.31 3.56
CA VAL A 60 -0.73 -3.52 2.96
C VAL A 60 -2.25 -3.54 3.18
N VAL A 61 -3.02 -3.86 2.15
CA VAL A 61 -4.49 -3.86 2.19
C VAL A 61 -5.04 -5.18 2.73
N SER A 62 -4.42 -6.29 2.32
CA SER A 62 -4.93 -7.65 2.55
C SER A 62 -3.83 -8.55 3.11
N ASP A 63 -4.19 -9.47 4.01
CA ASP A 63 -3.28 -10.48 4.54
C ASP A 63 -2.72 -11.35 3.40
N VAL A 64 -1.40 -11.52 3.37
CA VAL A 64 -0.72 -12.42 2.43
C VAL A 64 -0.44 -13.72 3.16
N VAL A 65 -1.20 -14.76 2.80
CA VAL A 65 -1.12 -16.09 3.38
C VAL A 65 -0.43 -17.03 2.41
N VAL A 66 0.64 -17.68 2.85
CA VAL A 66 1.33 -18.75 2.11
C VAL A 66 1.21 -20.01 2.97
N ASN A 67 0.91 -21.16 2.35
CA ASN A 67 0.63 -22.46 3.01
C ASN A 67 -0.19 -22.43 4.32
N GLY A 68 -1.13 -21.48 4.47
CA GLY A 68 -1.98 -21.36 5.66
C GLY A 68 -1.41 -20.49 6.79
N VAL A 69 -0.21 -19.92 6.64
CA VAL A 69 0.40 -18.97 7.58
C VAL A 69 0.38 -17.57 6.98
N THR A 70 0.09 -16.56 7.80
CA THR A 70 0.12 -15.15 7.38
C THR A 70 1.54 -14.61 7.48
N LEU A 71 2.18 -14.36 6.34
CA LEU A 71 3.57 -13.86 6.25
C LEU A 71 3.62 -12.32 6.27
N VAL A 72 2.61 -11.68 5.68
CA VAL A 72 2.44 -10.22 5.69
C VAL A 72 1.01 -9.92 6.12
N LYS A 73 0.85 -9.14 7.20
CA LYS A 73 -0.46 -8.77 7.71
C LYS A 73 -1.00 -7.52 6.98
N ALA A 74 -2.31 -7.44 6.80
CA ALA A 74 -3.01 -6.22 6.46
C ALA A 74 -2.65 -5.11 7.47
N GLY A 75 -2.40 -3.92 6.94
CA GLY A 75 -1.88 -2.78 7.69
C GLY A 75 -0.35 -2.79 7.87
N ALA A 76 0.38 -3.84 7.46
CA ALA A 76 1.83 -3.83 7.51
C ALA A 76 2.43 -2.66 6.74
N GLN A 77 3.53 -2.11 7.26
CA GLN A 77 4.19 -0.95 6.69
C GLN A 77 4.98 -1.35 5.43
N ALA A 78 4.86 -0.54 4.40
CA ALA A 78 5.62 -0.64 3.17
C ALA A 78 6.28 0.71 2.86
N GLU A 79 7.49 0.67 2.31
CA GLU A 79 8.28 1.85 2.00
C GLU A 79 8.50 1.93 0.48
N GLY A 80 8.26 3.13 -0.06
CA GLY A 80 8.54 3.48 -1.44
C GLY A 80 9.21 4.84 -1.55
N GLN A 81 9.54 5.22 -2.78
CA GLN A 81 10.11 6.51 -3.12
C GLN A 81 9.38 7.11 -4.32
N VAL A 82 9.30 8.43 -4.37
CA VAL A 82 8.81 9.16 -5.54
C VAL A 82 9.82 9.02 -6.67
N SER A 83 9.43 8.34 -7.75
CA SER A 83 10.27 8.13 -8.94
C SER A 83 10.17 9.28 -9.93
N SER A 84 9.02 9.96 -9.99
CA SER A 84 8.83 11.16 -10.82
C SER A 84 7.80 12.11 -10.19
N ALA A 85 8.01 13.40 -10.34
CA ALA A 85 7.04 14.43 -9.97
C ALA A 85 7.16 15.61 -10.93
N LYS A 86 6.04 15.95 -11.58
CA LYS A 86 5.93 17.05 -12.52
C LYS A 86 4.65 17.83 -12.23
N LYS A 87 4.78 19.10 -11.90
CA LYS A 87 3.64 19.99 -11.65
C LYS A 87 2.94 20.35 -12.97
N ALA A 88 1.61 20.46 -12.93
CA ALA A 88 0.83 20.96 -14.05
C ALA A 88 1.17 22.44 -14.36
N GLY A 89 1.35 22.74 -15.64
CA GLY A 89 1.74 24.06 -16.13
C GLY A 89 0.55 24.95 -16.52
N MET A 90 0.85 26.24 -16.74
CA MET A 90 -0.14 27.26 -17.14
C MET A 90 -0.64 27.15 -18.59
N ILE A 91 0.07 26.41 -19.46
CA ILE A 91 -0.24 26.30 -20.89
C ILE A 91 -0.67 24.86 -21.20
N GLY A 92 -1.77 24.40 -20.61
CA GLY A 92 -2.34 23.06 -20.85
C GLY A 92 -1.46 21.86 -20.46
N GLN A 93 -0.22 22.08 -20.00
CA GLN A 93 0.73 21.02 -19.69
C GLN A 93 0.23 20.18 -18.50
N PRO A 94 -0.02 18.88 -18.71
CA PRO A 94 -0.44 18.01 -17.62
C PRO A 94 0.69 17.80 -16.61
N GLY A 95 0.31 17.73 -15.34
CA GLY A 95 1.19 17.28 -14.29
C GLY A 95 1.19 15.75 -14.19
N SER A 96 2.26 15.17 -13.68
CA SER A 96 2.37 13.73 -13.45
C SER A 96 3.10 13.44 -12.14
N VAL A 97 2.81 12.28 -11.55
CA VAL A 97 3.47 11.81 -10.34
C VAL A 97 3.64 10.30 -10.44
N GLY A 98 4.80 9.81 -10.05
CA GLY A 98 5.17 8.40 -10.05
C GLY A 98 5.85 8.02 -8.75
N ILE A 99 5.56 6.82 -8.29
CA ILE A 99 6.19 6.21 -7.12
C ILE A 99 6.65 4.79 -7.45
N THR A 100 7.71 4.38 -6.78
CA THR A 100 8.24 3.03 -6.82
C THR A 100 8.27 2.48 -5.40
N VAL A 101 7.69 1.31 -5.19
CA VAL A 101 7.74 0.60 -3.91
C VAL A 101 8.90 -0.38 -3.94
N THR A 102 9.67 -0.40 -2.84
CA THR A 102 10.90 -1.19 -2.76
C THR A 102 10.86 -2.23 -1.66
N THR A 103 10.18 -1.96 -0.53
CA THR A 103 10.20 -2.85 0.64
C THR A 103 8.84 -2.94 1.32
N VAL A 104 8.55 -4.11 1.90
CA VAL A 104 7.38 -4.38 2.76
C VAL A 104 7.86 -5.06 4.03
N THR A 105 7.33 -4.68 5.18
CA THR A 105 7.65 -5.31 6.46
C THR A 105 6.75 -6.52 6.72
N ALA A 106 7.35 -7.67 6.99
CA ALA A 106 6.68 -8.91 7.37
C ALA A 106 6.17 -8.89 8.82
N VAL A 107 5.40 -9.92 9.20
CA VAL A 107 4.88 -10.07 10.58
C VAL A 107 5.97 -10.20 11.65
N ASN A 108 7.14 -10.73 11.29
CA ASN A 108 8.29 -10.87 12.18
C ASN A 108 9.23 -9.65 12.17
N GLY A 109 8.91 -8.61 11.39
CA GLY A 109 9.74 -7.42 11.21
C GLY A 109 10.77 -7.51 10.07
N THR A 110 10.91 -8.66 9.40
CA THR A 110 11.80 -8.80 8.23
C THR A 110 11.34 -7.89 7.08
N LYS A 111 12.29 -7.16 6.48
CA LYS A 111 12.03 -6.36 5.28
C LYS A 111 12.11 -7.25 4.04
N ILE A 112 10.99 -7.42 3.36
CA ILE A 112 10.86 -8.15 2.10
C ILE A 112 11.06 -7.16 0.94
N PRO A 113 12.02 -7.39 0.03
CA PRO A 113 12.14 -6.59 -1.19
C PRO A 113 10.99 -6.89 -2.15
N VAL A 114 10.28 -5.83 -2.54
CA VAL A 114 9.18 -5.88 -3.51
C VAL A 114 9.45 -4.89 -4.63
N GLN A 115 8.74 -5.06 -5.74
CA GLN A 115 8.69 -4.09 -6.82
C GLN A 115 7.24 -3.80 -7.17
N ALA A 116 6.91 -2.52 -7.15
CA ALA A 116 5.67 -1.98 -7.67
C ALA A 116 5.95 -0.60 -8.23
N ILE A 117 5.30 -0.26 -9.34
CA ILE A 117 5.36 1.08 -9.91
C ILE A 117 3.93 1.55 -10.05
N SER A 118 3.66 2.76 -9.56
CA SER A 118 2.35 3.40 -9.71
C SER A 118 2.57 4.84 -10.15
N SER A 119 1.86 5.26 -11.18
CA SER A 119 1.94 6.61 -11.73
C SER A 119 0.55 7.13 -12.08
N ALA A 120 0.32 8.40 -11.84
CA ALA A 120 -0.86 9.12 -12.27
C ALA A 120 -0.45 10.31 -13.15
N GLU A 121 -1.20 10.51 -14.22
CA GLU A 121 -1.03 11.62 -15.16
C GLU A 121 -2.34 12.40 -15.25
N GLY A 122 -2.25 13.72 -15.24
CA GLY A 122 -3.41 14.60 -15.33
C GLY A 122 -3.92 14.72 -16.77
N ASP A 123 -5.18 15.11 -16.92
CA ASP A 123 -5.79 15.28 -18.24
C ASP A 123 -5.08 16.38 -19.06
N ASP A 124 -4.74 16.04 -20.30
CA ASP A 124 -4.25 17.00 -21.29
C ASP A 124 -5.43 17.79 -21.87
N LYS A 125 -5.45 19.10 -21.64
CA LYS A 125 -6.51 19.99 -22.13
C LYS A 125 -6.14 20.72 -23.42
N MET A 126 -5.02 20.38 -24.07
CA MET A 126 -4.55 21.07 -25.28
C MET A 126 -5.44 20.84 -26.52
N VAL A 127 -6.23 19.75 -26.58
CA VAL A 127 -6.90 19.30 -27.81
C VAL A 127 -8.29 19.90 -28.04
N ILE A 128 -8.95 20.46 -27.02
CA ILE A 128 -10.36 20.93 -27.14
C ILE A 128 -10.47 22.29 -27.88
N SER A 129 -9.36 22.99 -28.09
CA SER A 129 -9.38 24.37 -28.60
C SER A 129 -9.54 24.50 -30.13
N VAL A 130 -9.57 23.41 -30.89
CA VAL A 130 -9.55 23.47 -32.37
C VAL A 130 -10.89 23.92 -32.98
N ILE A 131 -12.01 23.88 -32.24
CA ILE A 131 -13.34 24.17 -32.82
C ILE A 131 -13.79 25.64 -32.60
N LEU A 132 -13.16 26.43 -31.72
CA LEU A 132 -13.56 27.82 -31.41
C LEU A 132 -12.45 28.86 -31.74
N GLY A 133 -12.04 28.89 -33.01
CA GLY A 133 -10.90 29.65 -33.53
C GLY A 133 -10.98 31.18 -33.58
N LEU A 134 -11.57 31.88 -32.59
CA LEU A 134 -11.61 33.36 -32.60
C LEU A 134 -11.31 34.06 -31.25
N LEU A 135 -10.94 33.31 -30.21
CA LEU A 135 -10.72 33.86 -28.85
C LEU A 135 -9.32 33.54 -28.28
N CYS A 136 -8.28 33.59 -29.13
CA CYS A 136 -6.91 33.16 -28.81
C CYS A 136 -6.20 33.92 -27.67
N ILE A 137 -6.82 34.92 -27.05
CA ILE A 137 -6.25 35.67 -25.91
C ILE A 137 -6.50 34.93 -24.57
N ILE A 138 -7.48 34.01 -24.48
CA ILE A 138 -7.82 33.29 -23.22
C ILE A 138 -7.27 31.84 -23.20
N GLY A 139 -6.86 31.29 -24.35
CA GLY A 139 -6.30 29.93 -24.46
C GLY A 139 -4.94 29.73 -23.77
N PHE A 140 -4.24 30.82 -23.43
CA PHE A 140 -2.98 30.80 -22.68
C PHE A 140 -3.14 30.65 -21.16
N LEU A 141 -4.37 30.59 -20.64
CA LEU A 141 -4.64 30.49 -19.20
C LEU A 141 -5.37 29.19 -18.78
N GLN A 142 -5.49 28.20 -19.66
CA GLN A 142 -6.00 26.88 -19.27
C GLN A 142 -4.89 26.07 -18.59
N LYS A 143 -4.97 25.99 -17.26
CA LYS A 143 -4.10 25.14 -16.45
C LYS A 143 -4.33 23.67 -16.81
N GLY A 144 -3.25 22.92 -17.09
CA GLY A 144 -3.34 21.49 -17.35
C GLY A 144 -3.87 20.71 -16.14
N GLY A 145 -4.40 19.51 -16.38
CA GLY A 145 -4.85 18.62 -15.29
C GLY A 145 -3.69 18.22 -14.37
N GLU A 146 -3.97 18.06 -13.08
CA GLU A 146 -2.99 17.59 -12.12
C GLU A 146 -3.05 16.05 -12.03
N GLY A 147 -1.93 15.38 -12.24
CA GLY A 147 -1.79 13.95 -11.94
C GLY A 147 -1.74 13.75 -10.42
N GLU A 148 -2.70 13.00 -9.89
CA GLU A 148 -2.85 12.73 -8.46
C GLU A 148 -2.95 11.23 -8.20
N LEU A 149 -2.13 10.74 -7.27
CA LEU A 149 -2.24 9.42 -6.68
C LEU A 149 -2.99 9.54 -5.35
N ASN A 150 -4.21 9.02 -5.32
CA ASN A 150 -5.06 9.05 -4.13
C ASN A 150 -4.64 7.96 -3.12
N SER A 151 -4.74 8.28 -1.82
CA SER A 151 -4.48 7.34 -0.72
C SER A 151 -5.45 6.15 -0.65
N THR A 152 -6.49 6.10 -1.47
CA THR A 152 -7.42 4.96 -1.54
C THR A 152 -7.06 4.00 -2.67
N GLN A 153 -6.15 4.40 -3.57
CA GLN A 153 -5.79 3.59 -4.73
C GLN A 153 -4.98 2.35 -4.29
N ILE A 154 -5.42 1.18 -4.77
CA ILE A 154 -4.73 -0.08 -4.54
C ILE A 154 -3.68 -0.29 -5.63
N ILE A 155 -2.45 -0.55 -5.20
CA ILE A 155 -1.28 -0.82 -6.03
C ILE A 155 -0.87 -2.27 -5.82
N ASN A 156 -0.73 -3.01 -6.91
CA ASN A 156 -0.27 -4.40 -6.83
C ASN A 156 1.26 -4.44 -6.92
N ALA A 157 1.91 -4.83 -5.82
CA ALA A 157 3.33 -5.10 -5.73
C ALA A 157 3.64 -6.59 -5.93
N ARG A 158 4.85 -6.91 -6.40
CA ARG A 158 5.33 -8.29 -6.47
C ARG A 158 6.63 -8.44 -5.69
N THR A 159 6.79 -9.57 -4.99
CA THR A 159 8.06 -9.92 -4.35
C THR A 159 9.12 -10.24 -5.39
N LEU A 160 10.34 -9.75 -5.19
CA LEU A 160 11.44 -9.93 -6.14
C LEU A 160 12.23 -11.21 -5.93
N SER A 161 12.29 -11.67 -4.69
CA SER A 161 13.07 -12.83 -4.27
C SER A 161 12.28 -13.69 -3.31
N ASN A 162 12.72 -14.92 -3.17
CA ASN A 162 12.26 -15.81 -2.11
C ASN A 162 12.79 -15.27 -0.77
N VAL A 163 11.93 -15.12 0.23
CA VAL A 163 12.32 -14.59 1.54
C VAL A 163 11.82 -15.51 2.64
N GLU A 164 12.76 -16.05 3.42
CA GLU A 164 12.46 -16.86 4.59
C GLU A 164 12.04 -15.95 5.75
N ILE A 165 10.84 -16.19 6.28
CA ILE A 165 10.27 -15.45 7.40
C ILE A 165 10.25 -16.38 8.60
N ASN A 166 11.27 -16.26 9.47
CA ASN A 166 11.45 -17.03 10.71
C ASN A 166 10.74 -16.40 11.91
#